data_AF-A0A238XL14-F1
#
_entry.id   AF-A0A238XL14-F1
#
_cell.length_a   1.000
_cell.length_b   1.000
_cell.length_c   1.000
_cell.angle_alpha   90.00
_cell.angle_beta   90.00
_cell.angle_gamma   90.00
#
_symmetry.space_group_name_H-M   'P 1'
#
loop_
_entity.id
_entity.type
_entity.pdbx_description
1 polymer ?
#
loop_
_entity_poly.entity_id
_entity_poly.type
_entity_poly.pdbx_seq_one_letter_code
_entity_poly.pdbx_strand_id
1 'polypeptide(L)'
;METAVIFNSDLHFEHKQWRRELFFWEDELKSFQKRLDELVKRWTDKNMLAQLEHYQNQFMIQEEVINEFHDEIFLHETNIAAHYKKGEDVLNEDLVKKHIEFRNHMEVQRNMYTNLKKEFYKFLSEYM
;
A
#
# COMPACT_ATOMS: atom_id res chain seq x y z
N MET A 1 -30.82 3.57 13.21
CA MET A 1 -29.36 3.37 13.20
C MET A 1 -28.76 4.74 13.45
N GLU A 2 -28.06 4.92 14.56
CA GLU A 2 -27.32 6.17 14.81
C GLU A 2 -26.27 6.29 13.70
N THR A 3 -26.40 7.29 12.83
CA THR A 3 -25.36 7.62 11.86
C THR A 3 -24.15 8.10 12.64
N ALA A 4 -23.15 7.24 12.80
CA ALA A 4 -21.89 7.62 13.42
C ALA A 4 -21.35 8.84 12.67
N VAL A 5 -21.31 9.98 13.36
CA VAL A 5 -20.74 11.21 12.83
C VAL A 5 -19.23 10.99 12.75
N ILE A 6 -18.69 10.97 11.53
CA ILE A 6 -17.25 10.82 11.30
C ILE A 6 -16.65 12.22 11.23
N PHE A 7 -15.71 12.48 12.13
CA PHE A 7 -15.00 13.75 12.19
C PHE A 7 -13.79 13.75 11.26
N ASN A 8 -13.49 14.91 10.70
CA ASN A 8 -12.31 15.12 9.86
C ASN A 8 -11.00 14.76 10.58
N SER A 9 -10.94 14.95 11.90
CA SER A 9 -9.79 14.64 12.74
C SER A 9 -9.49 13.14 12.85
N ASP A 10 -10.53 12.31 12.94
CA ASP A 10 -10.39 10.85 12.99
C ASP A 10 -9.83 10.31 11.67
N LEU A 11 -10.31 10.84 10.54
CA LEU A 11 -9.82 10.46 9.23
C LEU A 11 -8.39 10.88 8.99
N HIS A 12 -8.06 12.12 9.36
CA HIS A 12 -6.70 12.62 9.28
C HIS A 12 -5.72 11.77 10.09
N PHE A 13 -6.15 11.30 11.27
CA PHE A 13 -5.35 10.38 12.08
C PHE A 13 -5.11 9.06 11.35
N GLU A 14 -6.16 8.47 10.77
CA GLU A 14 -6.06 7.21 10.02
C GLU A 14 -5.19 7.35 8.76
N HIS A 15 -5.32 8.45 8.00
CA HIS A 15 -4.46 8.77 6.87
C HIS A 15 -2.97 8.80 7.25
N LYS A 16 -2.63 9.34 8.43
CA LYS A 16 -1.26 9.31 8.93
C LYS A 16 -0.78 7.89 9.23
N GLN A 17 -1.66 7.03 9.73
CA GLN A 17 -1.32 5.63 9.97
C GLN A 17 -1.06 4.91 8.65
N TRP A 18 -1.95 5.06 7.67
CA TRP A 18 -1.78 4.47 6.35
C TRP A 18 -0.51 4.96 5.66
N ARG A 19 -0.22 6.26 5.66
CA ARG A 19 1.03 6.77 5.07
C ARG A 19 2.27 6.13 5.69
N ARG A 20 2.31 5.94 7.00
CA ARG A 20 3.45 5.28 7.67
C ARG A 20 3.58 3.83 7.26
N GLU A 21 2.47 3.13 7.11
CA GLU A 21 2.43 1.75 6.64
C GLU A 21 2.91 1.63 5.18
N LEU A 22 2.45 2.52 4.30
CA LEU A 22 2.91 2.58 2.90
C LEU A 22 4.42 2.84 2.83
N PHE A 23 4.95 3.80 3.59
CA PHE A 23 6.40 4.04 3.66
C PHE A 23 7.17 2.79 4.10
N PHE A 24 6.62 2.02 5.04
CA PHE A 24 7.24 0.77 5.47
C PHE A 24 7.23 -0.27 4.33
N TRP A 25 6.14 -0.39 3.58
CA TRP A 25 6.06 -1.29 2.43
C TRP A 25 7.01 -0.87 1.30
N GLU A 26 7.16 0.44 1.02
CA GLU A 26 8.13 0.93 0.03
C GLU A 26 9.57 0.57 0.40
N ASP A 27 9.94 0.76 1.67
CA ASP A 27 11.29 0.42 2.13
C ASP A 27 11.54 -1.08 2.09
N GLU A 28 10.55 -1.89 2.49
CA GLU A 28 10.61 -3.34 2.43
C GLU A 28 10.70 -3.84 0.97
N LEU A 29 9.95 -3.25 0.02
CA LEU A 29 10.08 -3.56 -1.42
C LEU A 29 11.47 -3.23 -1.96
N LYS A 30 12.05 -2.09 -1.58
CA LYS A 30 13.43 -1.73 -1.97
C LYS A 30 14.45 -2.77 -1.47
N SER A 31 14.23 -3.30 -0.26
CA SER A 31 15.05 -4.39 0.28
C SER A 31 14.88 -5.69 -0.52
N PHE A 32 13.64 -6.04 -0.91
CA PHE A 32 13.37 -7.21 -1.72
C PHE A 32 13.98 -7.12 -3.12
N GLN A 33 13.86 -5.96 -3.77
CA GLN A 33 14.46 -5.72 -5.08
C GLN A 33 15.98 -5.91 -5.05
N LYS A 34 16.67 -5.37 -4.03
CA LYS A 34 18.13 -5.57 -3.87
C LYS A 34 18.50 -7.04 -3.76
N ARG A 35 17.75 -7.82 -2.97
CA ARG A 35 17.97 -9.27 -2.83
C ARG A 35 17.72 -10.01 -4.14
N LEU A 36 16.69 -9.61 -4.88
CA LEU A 36 16.38 -10.17 -6.19
C LEU A 36 17.51 -9.89 -7.19
N ASP A 37 18.02 -8.66 -7.24
CA ASP A 37 19.12 -8.24 -8.11
C ASP A 37 20.42 -9.04 -7.84
N GLU A 38 20.68 -9.37 -6.56
CA GLU A 38 21.80 -10.25 -6.19
C GLU A 38 21.62 -11.67 -6.73
N LEU A 39 20.41 -12.22 -6.67
CA LEU A 39 20.13 -13.57 -7.18
C LEU A 39 20.19 -13.62 -8.70
N VAL A 40 19.65 -12.63 -9.40
CA VAL A 40 19.69 -12.57 -10.88
C VAL A 40 21.13 -12.63 -11.41
N LYS A 41 22.10 -12.06 -10.68
CA LYS A 41 23.52 -12.11 -11.05
C LYS A 41 24.18 -13.47 -10.83
N ARG A 42 23.61 -14.32 -9.96
CA ARG A 42 24.18 -15.63 -9.58
C ARG A 42 23.71 -16.78 -10.48
N TRP A 43 22.54 -16.63 -11.10
CA TRP A 43 21.89 -17.71 -11.84
C TRP A 43 21.88 -17.46 -13.35
N THR A 44 22.15 -18.52 -14.13
CA THR A 44 22.04 -18.52 -15.59
C THR A 44 20.97 -19.49 -16.09
N ASP A 45 20.37 -20.28 -15.20
CA ASP A 45 19.30 -21.21 -15.54
C ASP A 45 18.04 -20.44 -15.93
N LYS A 46 17.44 -20.81 -17.07
CA LYS A 46 16.29 -20.09 -17.63
C LYS A 46 15.04 -20.21 -16.77
N ASN A 47 14.81 -21.36 -16.13
CA ASN A 47 13.63 -21.54 -15.28
C ASN A 47 13.76 -20.69 -14.02
N MET A 48 14.97 -20.64 -13.45
CA MET A 48 15.26 -19.78 -12.29
C MET A 48 15.09 -18.28 -12.64
N LEU A 49 15.63 -17.85 -13.78
CA LEU A 49 15.46 -16.47 -14.24
C LEU A 49 14.00 -16.08 -14.45
N ALA A 50 13.18 -16.99 -14.99
CA ALA A 50 11.73 -16.75 -15.14
C ALA A 50 11.01 -16.60 -13.79
N GLN A 51 11.41 -17.36 -12.77
CA GLN A 51 10.87 -17.20 -11.42
C GLN A 51 11.29 -15.85 -10.79
N LEU A 52 12.54 -15.42 -11.00
CA LEU A 52 13.01 -14.12 -10.54
C LEU A 52 12.27 -12.97 -11.25
N GLU A 53 12.04 -13.08 -12.56
CA GLU A 53 11.23 -12.12 -13.33
C GLU A 53 9.79 -12.05 -12.82
N HIS A 54 9.20 -13.19 -12.43
CA HIS A 54 7.88 -13.19 -11.82
C HIS A 54 7.83 -12.34 -10.55
N TYR A 55 8.80 -12.50 -9.64
CA TYR A 55 8.87 -11.66 -8.43
C TYR A 55 9.12 -10.18 -8.75
N GLN A 56 9.98 -9.89 -9.72
CA GLN A 56 10.21 -8.51 -10.17
C GLN A 56 8.91 -7.85 -10.63
N ASN A 57 8.11 -8.54 -11.44
CA ASN A 57 6.83 -8.05 -11.91
C ASN A 57 5.84 -7.83 -10.76
N GLN A 58 5.78 -8.74 -9.78
CA GLN A 58 4.95 -8.54 -8.60
C GLN A 58 5.40 -7.31 -7.80
N PHE A 59 6.71 -7.08 -7.62
CA PHE A 59 7.20 -5.90 -6.90
C PHE A 59 6.84 -4.59 -7.60
N MET A 60 6.95 -4.54 -8.93
CA MET A 60 6.53 -3.36 -9.72
C MET A 60 5.03 -3.07 -9.55
N ILE A 61 4.18 -4.11 -9.58
CA ILE A 61 2.74 -3.95 -9.34
C ILE A 61 2.49 -3.41 -7.93
N GLN A 62 3.18 -3.93 -6.91
CA GLN A 62 3.01 -3.42 -5.55
C GLN A 62 3.47 -1.97 -5.40
N GLU A 63 4.56 -1.57 -6.07
CA GLU A 63 5.05 -0.19 -6.10
C GLU A 63 4.02 0.76 -6.74
N GLU A 64 3.39 0.36 -7.85
CA GLU A 64 2.33 1.11 -8.50
C GLU A 64 1.12 1.31 -7.56
N VAL A 65 0.64 0.24 -6.93
CA VAL A 65 -0.49 0.31 -5.98
C VAL A 65 -0.16 1.19 -4.76
N ILE A 66 1.06 1.15 -4.25
CA ILE A 66 1.48 2.02 -3.14
C ILE A 66 1.44 3.49 -3.55
N ASN A 67 1.91 3.82 -4.77
CA ASN A 67 1.84 5.18 -5.29
C ASN A 67 0.39 5.65 -5.46
N GLU A 68 -0.49 4.81 -5.99
CA GLU A 68 -1.93 5.10 -6.11
C GLU A 68 -2.54 5.41 -4.72
N PHE A 69 -2.21 4.63 -3.70
CA PHE A 69 -2.67 4.89 -2.34
C PHE A 69 -2.13 6.19 -1.76
N HIS A 70 -0.87 6.55 -2.06
CA HIS A 70 -0.33 7.84 -1.66
C HIS A 70 -1.10 9.01 -2.29
N ASP A 71 -1.44 8.90 -3.57
CA ASP A 71 -2.20 9.90 -4.31
C ASP A 71 -3.64 10.02 -3.79
N GLU A 72 -4.31 8.91 -3.53
CA GLU A 72 -5.66 8.89 -2.96
C GLU A 72 -5.70 9.53 -1.56
N ILE A 73 -4.75 9.21 -0.69
CA ILE A 73 -4.64 9.85 0.63
C ILE A 73 -4.36 11.35 0.47
N PHE A 74 -3.53 11.76 -0.49
CA PHE A 74 -3.27 13.17 -0.76
C PHE A 74 -4.53 13.92 -1.21
N LEU A 75 -5.33 13.33 -2.09
CA LEU A 75 -6.60 13.90 -2.52
C LEU A 75 -7.59 14.03 -1.36
N HIS A 76 -7.71 12.97 -0.54
CA HIS A 76 -8.55 12.98 0.66
C HIS A 76 -8.16 14.09 1.65
N GLU A 77 -6.87 14.20 1.96
CA GLU A 77 -6.33 15.24 2.85
C GLU A 77 -6.59 16.66 2.32
N THR A 78 -6.47 16.85 1.00
CA THR A 78 -6.75 18.14 0.35
C THR A 78 -8.22 18.53 0.51
N ASN A 79 -9.14 17.57 0.37
CA ASN A 79 -10.56 17.78 0.57
C ASN A 79 -10.89 18.11 2.03
N ILE A 80 -10.32 17.38 2.99
CA ILE A 80 -10.47 17.65 4.43
C ILE A 80 -9.98 19.06 4.77
N ALA A 81 -8.82 19.46 4.26
CA ALA A 81 -8.28 20.81 4.47
C ALA A 81 -9.20 21.91 3.90
N ALA A 82 -9.88 21.64 2.78
CA ALA A 82 -10.84 22.57 2.20
C ALA A 82 -12.12 22.73 3.05
N HIS A 83 -12.61 21.63 3.65
CA HIS A 83 -13.76 21.64 4.56
C HIS A 83 -13.44 22.42 5.85
N TYR A 84 -12.26 22.18 6.42
CA TYR A 84 -11.79 22.89 7.62
C TYR A 84 -11.74 24.41 7.41
N LYS A 85 -11.29 24.87 6.23
CA LYS A 85 -11.28 26.31 5.87
C LYS A 85 -12.68 26.93 5.79
N LYS A 86 -13.72 26.13 5.52
CA LYS A 86 -15.12 26.56 5.48
C LYS A 86 -15.82 26.49 6.83
N GLY A 87 -15.14 25.98 7.87
CA GLY A 87 -15.74 25.72 9.19
C GLY A 87 -16.64 24.48 9.21
N GLU A 88 -16.53 23.60 8.21
CA GLU A 88 -17.26 22.34 8.13
C GLU A 88 -16.40 21.23 8.74
N ASP A 89 -16.75 20.76 9.94
CA ASP A 89 -15.98 19.73 10.67
C ASP A 89 -16.50 18.30 10.46
N VAL A 90 -17.61 18.17 9.73
CA VAL A 90 -18.29 16.90 9.46
C VAL A 90 -18.24 16.60 7.97
N LEU A 91 -17.99 15.35 7.61
CA LEU A 91 -18.07 14.91 6.23
C LEU A 91 -19.51 14.75 5.73
N ASN A 92 -19.68 14.95 4.43
CA ASN A 92 -20.88 14.48 3.74
C ASN A 92 -20.83 12.95 3.56
N GLU A 93 -21.99 12.36 3.29
CA GLU A 93 -22.15 10.90 3.15
C GLU A 93 -21.27 10.30 2.02
N ASP A 94 -21.04 11.05 0.94
CA ASP A 94 -20.22 10.61 -0.20
C ASP A 94 -18.74 10.43 0.18
N LEU A 95 -18.16 11.39 0.91
CA LEU A 95 -16.78 11.31 1.37
C LEU A 95 -16.58 10.19 2.38
N VAL A 96 -17.58 9.96 3.25
CA VAL A 96 -17.57 8.80 4.16
C VAL A 96 -17.56 7.48 3.38
N LYS A 97 -18.37 7.36 2.33
CA LYS A 97 -18.39 6.15 1.49
C LYS A 97 -17.04 5.89 0.83
N LYS A 98 -16.45 6.92 0.20
CA LYS A 98 -15.11 6.83 -0.42
C LYS A 98 -14.04 6.43 0.59
N HIS A 99 -14.11 6.97 1.81
CA HIS A 99 -13.19 6.59 2.88
C HIS A 99 -13.32 5.12 3.29
N ILE A 100 -14.55 4.61 3.40
CA ILE A 100 -14.80 3.21 3.71
C ILE A 100 -14.32 2.29 2.59
N GLU A 101 -14.55 2.67 1.32
CA GLU A 101 -14.05 1.94 0.15
C GLU A 101 -12.51 1.88 0.16
N PHE A 102 -11.86 3.02 0.38
CA PHE A 102 -10.40 3.09 0.49
C PHE A 102 -9.86 2.25 1.64
N ARG A 103 -10.50 2.27 2.81
CA ARG A 103 -10.14 1.40 3.94
C ARG A 103 -10.21 -0.08 3.55
N ASN A 104 -11.25 -0.49 2.82
CA ASN A 104 -11.37 -1.87 2.34
C ASN A 104 -10.25 -2.22 1.34
N HIS A 105 -9.87 -1.30 0.46
CA HIS A 105 -8.74 -1.49 -0.47
C HIS A 105 -7.43 -1.67 0.28
N MET A 106 -7.16 -0.85 1.31
CA MET A 106 -5.99 -1.01 2.19
C MET A 106 -5.96 -2.40 2.85
N GLU A 107 -7.10 -2.91 3.33
CA GLU A 107 -7.17 -4.25 3.93
C GLU A 107 -6.90 -5.37 2.92
N VAL A 108 -7.44 -5.26 1.69
CA VAL A 108 -7.16 -6.23 0.63
C VAL A 108 -5.67 -6.22 0.28
N GLN A 109 -5.08 -5.03 0.15
CA GLN A 109 -3.66 -4.88 -0.17
C GLN A 109 -2.75 -5.41 0.93
N ARG A 110 -3.09 -5.19 2.22
CA ARG A 110 -2.38 -5.79 3.37
C ARG A 110 -2.24 -7.30 3.22
N ASN A 111 -3.33 -7.97 2.82
CA ASN A 111 -3.35 -9.41 2.64
C ASN A 111 -2.50 -9.85 1.44
N MET A 112 -2.65 -9.17 0.30
CA MET A 112 -1.85 -9.44 -0.91
C MET A 112 -0.35 -9.28 -0.64
N TYR A 113 0.03 -8.14 -0.06
CA TYR A 113 1.42 -7.84 0.27
C TYR A 113 2.01 -8.84 1.29
N THR A 114 1.24 -9.22 2.31
CA THR A 114 1.64 -10.23 3.29
C THR A 114 1.88 -11.60 2.64
N ASN A 115 1.04 -12.00 1.69
CA ASN A 115 1.20 -13.27 0.98
C ASN A 115 2.43 -13.25 0.07
N LEU A 116 2.60 -12.20 -0.74
CA LEU A 116 3.80 -12.00 -1.56
C LEU A 116 5.08 -12.08 -0.72
N LYS A 117 5.08 -11.43 0.44
CA LYS A 117 6.21 -11.46 1.37
C LYS A 117 6.53 -12.88 1.84
N LYS A 118 5.51 -13.65 2.24
CA LYS A 118 5.70 -15.05 2.68
C LYS A 118 6.27 -15.91 1.56
N GLU A 119 5.74 -15.77 0.35
CA GLU A 119 6.20 -16.51 -0.82
C GLU A 119 7.66 -16.17 -1.16
N PHE A 120 7.98 -14.87 -1.20
CA PHE A 120 9.34 -14.42 -1.47
C PHE A 120 10.33 -14.88 -0.41
N TYR A 121 10.01 -14.78 0.89
CA TYR A 121 10.90 -15.29 1.94
C TYR A 121 11.12 -16.80 1.86
N LYS A 122 10.07 -17.57 1.56
CA LYS A 122 10.20 -19.01 1.34
C LYS A 122 11.15 -19.28 0.18
N PHE A 123 10.97 -18.59 -0.94
CA PHE A 123 11.89 -18.68 -2.08
C PHE A 123 13.32 -18.32 -1.67
N LEU A 124 13.55 -17.21 -0.98
CA LEU A 124 14.90 -16.86 -0.50
C LEU A 124 15.50 -17.95 0.39
N SER A 125 14.72 -18.59 1.26
CA SER A 125 15.24 -19.65 2.13
C SER A 125 15.67 -20.92 1.39
N GLU A 126 15.13 -21.15 0.19
CA GLU A 126 15.46 -22.30 -0.64
C GLU A 126 16.69 -22.04 -1.55
N TYR A 127 16.93 -20.77 -1.91
CA TYR A 127 17.86 -20.41 -2.99
C TYR A 127 18.93 -19.36 -2.65
N MET A 128 18.97 -18.87 -1.41
CA MET A 128 20.00 -17.95 -0.89
C MET A 128 20.86 -18.61 0.17
#